data_AF-A0A535KT06-F1
#
_entry.id   AF-A0A535KT06-F1
#
_cell.length_a   1.000
_cell.length_b   1.000
_cell.length_c   1.000
_cell.angle_alpha   90.00
_cell.angle_beta   90.00
_cell.angle_gamma   90.00
#
_symmetry.space_group_name_H-M   'P 1'
#
loop_
_entity.id
_entity.type
_entity.pdbx_description
1 polymer ?
#
loop_
_entity_poly.entity_id
_entity_poly.type
_entity_poly.pdbx_seq_one_letter_code
_entity_poly.pdbx_strand_id
1 'polypeptide(L)'
;MWPTTQLRIASVPLDLEGLLSELSGRSDEWGGLPPEAMIGHVNLRVANLAEAESFYASVLGFDIIARYESQALFVSAGGYHGHVGLNTWDGVDAPPPPSGSIGLRYFDVRLPNTVELDRVTKQVRDAGVTLEETPAGVLVHDPCANALLLTTSAHVMTPTQKGLSDERG
;
A
#
# COMPACT_ATOMS: atom_id res chain seq x y z
N MET A 1 0.86 -21.07 18.05
CA MET A 1 -0.17 -20.04 18.30
C MET A 1 0.57 -18.80 18.79
N TRP A 2 0.78 -17.81 17.93
CA TRP A 2 1.43 -16.56 18.36
C TRP A 2 0.42 -15.74 19.17
N PRO A 3 0.84 -15.12 20.29
CA PRO A 3 -0.07 -14.27 21.05
C PRO A 3 -0.39 -13.02 20.22
N THR A 4 -1.67 -12.63 20.22
CA THR A 4 -2.20 -11.39 19.65
C THR A 4 -1.70 -10.18 20.45
N THR A 5 -0.39 -9.95 20.44
CA THR A 5 0.22 -8.78 21.07
C THR A 5 0.34 -7.72 19.99
N GLN A 6 -0.45 -6.67 20.12
CA GLN A 6 -0.36 -5.48 19.27
C GLN A 6 1.10 -4.98 19.27
N LEU A 7 1.72 -4.86 18.09
CA LEU A 7 3.09 -4.40 17.94
C LEU A 7 3.23 -2.99 18.54
N ARG A 8 4.13 -2.82 19.51
CA ARG A 8 4.47 -1.51 20.05
C ARG A 8 5.41 -0.79 19.11
N ILE A 9 4.94 0.31 18.52
CA ILE A 9 5.76 1.21 17.73
C ILE A 9 6.43 2.19 18.70
N ALA A 10 7.76 2.17 18.75
CA ALA A 10 8.55 3.07 19.58
C ALA A 10 9.32 4.06 18.69
N SER A 11 9.39 5.32 19.11
CA SER A 11 10.32 6.30 18.56
C SER A 11 11.52 6.39 19.50
N VAL A 12 12.63 5.77 19.12
CA VAL A 12 13.91 5.83 19.84
C VAL A 12 14.89 6.63 18.99
N PRO A 13 15.73 7.51 19.58
CA PRO A 13 16.75 8.23 18.83
C PRO A 13 17.66 7.28 18.06
N LEU A 14 17.93 7.61 16.79
CA LEU A 14 18.87 6.86 15.95
C LEU A 14 20.31 7.15 16.41
N ASP A 15 21.09 6.09 16.64
CA ASP A 15 22.53 6.20 16.88
C ASP A 15 23.26 6.51 15.56
N LEU A 16 23.47 7.80 15.30
CA LEU A 16 24.11 8.29 14.09
C LEU A 16 25.59 7.90 14.01
N GLU A 17 26.31 7.92 15.13
CA GLU A 17 27.74 7.59 15.15
C GLU A 17 27.94 6.11 14.86
N GLY A 18 27.14 5.25 15.49
CA GLY A 18 27.09 3.83 15.17
C GLY A 18 26.79 3.58 13.69
N LEU A 19 25.74 4.19 13.14
CA LEU A 19 25.37 4.01 11.73
C LEU A 19 26.46 4.48 10.75
N LEU A 20 27.10 5.62 11.00
CA LEU A 20 28.18 6.12 10.14
C LEU A 20 29.44 5.28 10.23
N SER A 21 29.71 4.67 11.38
CA SER A 21 30.87 3.78 11.57
C SER A 21 30.83 2.55 10.65
N GLU A 22 29.63 2.05 10.30
CA GLU A 22 29.41 0.93 9.35
C GLU A 22 29.86 1.23 7.91
N LEU A 23 30.05 2.51 7.56
CA LEU A 23 30.57 2.92 6.25
C LEU A 23 32.10 2.85 6.16
N SER A 24 32.78 2.70 7.31
CA SER A 24 34.24 2.73 7.39
C SER A 24 34.85 1.52 6.68
N GLY A 25 35.28 1.71 5.42
CA GLY A 25 35.91 0.68 4.60
C GLY A 25 35.03 0.07 3.51
N ARG A 26 33.78 0.52 3.36
CA ARG A 26 32.90 0.13 2.24
C ARG A 26 32.91 1.24 1.19
N SER A 27 33.58 0.99 0.06
CA SER A 27 33.61 1.90 -1.09
C SER A 27 32.83 1.34 -2.29
N ASP A 28 32.02 0.31 -2.07
CA ASP A 28 31.31 -0.37 -3.15
C ASP A 28 30.27 0.59 -3.74
N GLU A 29 30.34 0.81 -5.05
CA GLU A 29 29.30 1.54 -5.77
C GLU A 29 27.96 0.83 -5.58
N TRP A 30 26.87 1.61 -5.45
CA TRP A 30 25.53 1.05 -5.30
C TRP A 30 25.14 0.26 -6.55
N GLY A 31 25.13 -1.07 -6.44
CA GLY A 31 24.81 -2.00 -7.52
C GLY A 31 23.32 -2.14 -7.86
N GLY A 32 22.46 -1.26 -7.33
CA GLY A 32 21.01 -1.36 -7.48
C GLY A 32 20.34 -2.25 -6.43
N LEU A 33 19.04 -2.48 -6.60
CA LEU A 33 18.28 -3.45 -5.79
C LEU A 33 18.45 -4.86 -6.36
N PRO A 34 18.56 -5.90 -5.51
CA PRO A 34 18.60 -7.28 -5.99
C PRO A 34 17.30 -7.63 -6.73
N PRO A 35 17.33 -8.55 -7.71
CA PRO A 35 16.15 -8.96 -8.48
C PRO A 35 14.99 -9.48 -7.62
N GLU A 36 15.31 -10.02 -6.44
CA GLU A 36 14.35 -10.58 -5.49
C GLU A 36 13.81 -9.53 -4.50
N ALA A 37 14.26 -8.27 -4.59
CA ALA A 37 13.75 -7.19 -3.74
C ALA A 37 12.26 -6.99 -3.97
N MET A 38 11.50 -6.97 -2.87
CA MET A 38 10.06 -6.73 -2.89
C MET A 38 9.73 -5.49 -2.07
N ILE A 39 8.64 -4.81 -2.45
CA ILE A 39 8.05 -3.76 -1.62
C ILE A 39 7.51 -4.42 -0.35
N GLY A 40 8.00 -3.97 0.81
CA GLY A 40 7.55 -4.49 2.10
C GLY A 40 6.21 -3.92 2.55
N HIS A 41 6.04 -2.60 2.47
CA HIS A 41 4.81 -1.90 2.84
C HIS A 41 4.76 -0.52 2.19
N VAL A 42 3.58 0.11 2.23
CA VAL A 42 3.36 1.51 1.82
C VAL A 42 2.75 2.32 2.96
N ASN A 43 3.02 3.62 3.02
CA ASN A 43 2.36 4.54 3.93
C ASN A 43 1.50 5.52 3.14
N LEU A 44 0.20 5.54 3.40
CA LEU A 44 -0.77 6.40 2.78
C LEU A 44 -1.17 7.51 3.73
N ARG A 45 -1.41 8.69 3.16
CA ARG A 45 -1.96 9.82 3.87
C ARG A 45 -3.48 9.72 3.84
N VAL A 46 -4.09 9.88 5.00
CA VAL A 46 -5.54 9.89 5.16
C VAL A 46 -5.94 11.06 6.04
N ALA A 47 -7.12 11.62 5.80
CA ALA A 47 -7.66 12.74 6.56
C ALA A 47 -8.30 12.30 7.88
N ASN A 48 -8.80 11.06 7.95
CA ASN A 48 -9.50 10.52 9.11
C ASN A 48 -9.23 9.02 9.28
N LEU A 49 -8.66 8.62 10.44
CA LEU A 49 -8.33 7.22 10.70
C LEU A 49 -9.55 6.32 10.89
N ALA A 50 -10.68 6.84 11.37
CA ALA A 50 -11.89 6.04 11.57
C ALA A 50 -12.55 5.69 10.22
N GLU A 51 -12.58 6.64 9.29
CA GLU A 51 -13.03 6.39 7.92
C GLU A 51 -12.09 5.43 7.19
N ALA A 52 -10.78 5.63 7.34
CA ALA A 52 -9.78 4.73 6.79
C ALA A 52 -9.93 3.32 7.39
N GLU A 53 -10.10 3.18 8.70
CA GLU A 53 -10.35 1.89 9.33
C GLU A 53 -11.61 1.21 8.81
N SER A 54 -12.72 1.95 8.70
CA SER A 54 -13.96 1.44 8.13
C SER A 54 -13.73 0.88 6.72
N PHE A 55 -12.99 1.62 5.88
CA PHE A 55 -12.68 1.18 4.53
C PHE A 55 -11.72 -0.02 4.50
N TYR A 56 -10.53 0.09 5.08
CA TYR A 56 -9.49 -0.93 4.96
C TYR A 56 -9.81 -2.19 5.77
N ALA A 57 -10.31 -2.06 6.99
CA ALA A 57 -10.60 -3.21 7.84
C ALA A 57 -12.02 -3.75 7.62
N SER A 58 -13.05 -2.90 7.66
CA SER A 58 -14.44 -3.38 7.60
C SER A 58 -14.91 -3.71 6.18
N VAL A 59 -14.55 -2.89 5.18
CA VAL A 59 -14.97 -3.10 3.78
C VAL A 59 -14.04 -4.06 3.05
N LEU A 60 -12.72 -3.81 3.08
CA LEU A 60 -11.75 -4.65 2.37
C LEU A 60 -11.33 -5.90 3.14
N GLY A 61 -11.55 -5.95 4.46
CA GLY A 61 -11.26 -7.12 5.28
C GLY A 61 -9.80 -7.27 5.69
N PHE A 62 -9.01 -6.18 5.71
CA PHE A 62 -7.67 -6.23 6.30
C PHE A 62 -7.73 -6.35 7.83
N ASP A 63 -6.75 -7.06 8.40
CA ASP A 63 -6.55 -7.14 9.83
C ASP A 63 -5.83 -5.88 10.33
N ILE A 64 -6.26 -5.36 11.49
CA ILE A 64 -5.56 -4.28 12.19
C ILE A 64 -4.41 -4.88 12.98
N ILE A 65 -3.18 -4.49 12.65
CA ILE A 65 -1.97 -5.05 13.27
C ILE A 65 -1.41 -4.15 14.37
N ALA A 66 -1.47 -2.83 14.15
CA ALA A 66 -1.01 -1.86 15.13
C ALA A 66 -1.75 -0.52 15.01
N ARG A 67 -1.77 0.22 16.12
CA ARG A 67 -2.18 1.62 16.16
C ARG A 67 -1.06 2.41 16.78
N TYR A 68 -0.79 3.58 16.22
CA TYR A 68 0.10 4.56 16.81
C TYR A 68 -0.73 5.76 17.26
N GLU A 69 -1.14 5.70 18.54
CA GLU A 69 -1.99 6.69 19.17
C GLU A 69 -3.22 7.02 18.29
N SER A 70 -3.51 8.31 18.11
CA SER A 70 -4.52 8.83 17.19
C SER A 70 -3.93 9.29 15.84
N GLN A 71 -2.69 8.89 15.53
CA GLN A 71 -1.93 9.45 14.40
C GLN A 71 -1.72 8.45 13.25
N ALA A 72 -1.67 7.15 13.55
CA ALA A 72 -1.58 6.14 12.49
C ALA A 72 -2.24 4.80 12.82
N LEU A 73 -2.61 4.09 11.77
CA LEU A 73 -3.20 2.76 11.76
C LEU A 73 -2.43 1.87 10.78
N PHE A 74 -2.08 0.66 11.19
CA PHE A 74 -1.36 -0.31 10.36
C PHE A 74 -2.22 -1.54 10.13
N VAL A 75 -2.41 -1.88 8.86
CA VAL A 75 -3.26 -3.01 8.44
C VAL A 75 -2.47 -4.01 7.58
N SER A 76 -2.86 -5.27 7.65
CA SER A 76 -2.28 -6.32 6.81
C SER A 76 -3.30 -7.39 6.44
N ALA A 77 -2.89 -8.29 5.56
CA ALA A 77 -3.65 -9.48 5.19
C ALA A 77 -2.71 -10.68 5.25
N GLY A 78 -3.21 -11.87 5.59
CA GLY A 78 -2.41 -13.10 5.60
C GLY A 78 -1.33 -13.16 6.68
N GLY A 79 -1.44 -12.38 7.76
CA GLY A 79 -0.56 -12.48 8.93
C GLY A 79 0.80 -11.77 8.83
N TYR A 80 1.01 -10.92 7.82
CA TYR A 80 2.23 -10.10 7.69
C TYR A 80 2.23 -8.91 8.66
N HIS A 81 3.40 -8.36 9.00
CA HIS A 81 3.59 -7.31 10.03
C HIS A 81 2.93 -5.95 9.69
N GLY A 82 2.60 -5.68 8.43
CA GLY A 82 1.88 -4.49 7.98
C GLY A 82 2.08 -4.28 6.50
N HIS A 83 1.01 -4.33 5.70
CA HIS A 83 1.10 -4.03 4.26
C HIS A 83 0.89 -2.53 4.01
N VAL A 84 -0.01 -1.91 4.76
CA VAL A 84 -0.41 -0.51 4.59
C VAL A 84 -0.39 0.20 5.94
N GLY A 85 0.40 1.27 6.05
CA GLY A 85 0.30 2.26 7.12
C GLY A 85 -0.58 3.42 6.65
N LEU A 86 -1.48 3.87 7.50
CA LEU A 86 -2.44 4.95 7.26
C LEU A 86 -2.16 6.03 8.30
N ASN A 87 -1.84 7.25 7.89
CA ASN A 87 -1.46 8.32 8.84
C ASN A 87 -2.15 9.66 8.55
N THR A 88 -2.32 10.46 9.60
CA THR A 88 -2.89 11.82 9.55
C THR A 88 -1.82 12.89 9.81
N TRP A 89 -0.56 12.65 9.39
CA TRP A 89 0.55 13.55 9.71
C TRP A 89 0.47 14.92 9.03
N ASP A 90 -0.26 15.02 7.91
CA ASP A 90 -0.57 16.29 7.25
C ASP A 90 -1.74 17.04 7.92
N GLY A 91 -2.28 16.49 9.00
CA GLY A 91 -3.42 17.03 9.75
C GLY A 91 -4.69 16.19 9.58
N VAL A 92 -5.53 16.21 10.61
CA VAL A 92 -6.90 15.67 10.54
C VAL A 92 -7.73 16.59 9.66
N ASP A 93 -8.56 16.01 8.80
CA ASP A 93 -9.38 16.73 7.81
C ASP A 93 -8.55 17.52 6.77
N ALA A 94 -7.28 17.14 6.57
CA ALA A 94 -6.44 17.73 5.53
C ALA A 94 -7.07 17.54 4.13
N PRO A 95 -7.07 18.58 3.28
CA PRO A 95 -7.64 18.48 1.95
C PRO A 95 -6.81 17.53 1.07
N PRO A 96 -7.41 16.92 0.04
CA PRO A 96 -6.67 16.10 -0.92
C PRO A 96 -5.60 16.95 -1.63
N PRO A 97 -4.52 16.32 -2.14
CA PRO A 97 -3.50 17.00 -2.91
C PRO A 97 -4.12 17.76 -4.11
N PRO A 98 -3.57 18.93 -4.50
CA PRO A 98 -4.01 19.64 -5.70
C PRO A 98 -3.98 18.75 -6.95
N SER A 99 -4.89 19.00 -7.89
CA SER A 99 -4.89 18.30 -9.17
C SER A 99 -3.56 18.48 -9.91
N GLY A 100 -3.04 17.40 -10.50
CA GLY A 100 -1.74 17.38 -11.18
C GLY A 100 -0.53 17.23 -10.24
N SER A 101 -0.75 17.04 -8.93
CA SER A 101 0.34 16.69 -8.01
C SER A 101 0.96 15.34 -8.37
N ILE A 102 2.27 15.21 -8.17
CA ILE A 102 2.95 13.92 -8.23
C ILE A 102 2.45 13.07 -7.06
N GLY A 103 2.04 11.84 -7.33
CA GLY A 103 1.49 10.95 -6.31
C GLY A 103 1.47 9.50 -6.75
N LEU A 104 1.01 8.65 -5.84
CA LEU A 104 0.74 7.25 -6.13
C LEU A 104 -0.38 7.15 -7.17
N ARG A 105 -0.16 6.37 -8.23
CA ARG A 105 -1.21 6.10 -9.21
C ARG A 105 -2.24 5.12 -8.69
N TYR A 106 -1.77 3.98 -8.17
CA TYR A 106 -2.52 2.98 -7.40
C TYR A 106 -1.53 1.98 -6.81
N PHE A 107 -2.00 1.11 -5.90
CA PHE A 107 -1.32 -0.13 -5.54
C PHE A 107 -2.25 -1.33 -5.71
N ASP A 108 -1.67 -2.50 -5.94
CA ASP A 108 -2.42 -3.71 -6.23
C ASP A 108 -2.73 -4.48 -4.95
N VAL A 109 -4.00 -4.85 -4.76
CA VAL A 109 -4.41 -5.84 -3.76
C VAL A 109 -4.73 -7.14 -4.49
N ARG A 110 -3.80 -8.09 -4.42
CA ARG A 110 -3.90 -9.37 -5.13
C ARG A 110 -4.64 -10.38 -4.26
N LEU A 111 -5.86 -10.72 -4.68
CA LEU A 111 -6.72 -11.70 -4.04
C LEU A 111 -6.40 -13.11 -4.57
N PRO A 112 -6.61 -14.16 -3.75
CA PRO A 112 -6.15 -15.51 -4.07
C PRO A 112 -6.89 -16.12 -5.27
N ASN A 113 -8.12 -15.71 -5.54
CA ASN A 113 -8.94 -16.21 -6.64
C ASN A 113 -10.10 -15.25 -6.96
N THR A 114 -10.82 -15.55 -8.05
CA THR A 114 -11.97 -14.75 -8.51
C THR A 114 -13.13 -14.73 -7.50
N VAL A 115 -13.33 -15.81 -6.74
CA VAL A 115 -14.39 -15.87 -5.71
C VAL A 115 -14.15 -14.81 -4.64
N GLU A 116 -12.91 -14.65 -4.18
CA GLU A 116 -12.56 -13.58 -3.24
C GLU A 116 -12.66 -12.19 -3.86
N LEU A 117 -12.30 -12.04 -5.14
CA LEU A 117 -12.49 -10.77 -5.86
C LEU A 117 -13.97 -10.39 -5.93
N ASP A 118 -14.85 -11.31 -6.28
CA ASP A 118 -16.30 -11.08 -6.34
C ASP A 118 -16.85 -10.73 -4.94
N ARG A 119 -16.38 -11.45 -3.90
CA ARG A 119 -16.77 -11.19 -2.51
C ARG A 119 -16.40 -9.78 -2.06
N VAL A 120 -15.14 -9.37 -2.25
CA VAL A 120 -14.65 -8.04 -1.86
C VAL A 120 -15.33 -6.96 -2.70
N THR A 121 -15.45 -7.16 -4.01
CA THR A 121 -16.13 -6.22 -4.91
C THR A 121 -17.59 -6.02 -4.48
N LYS A 122 -18.29 -7.07 -4.06
CA LYS A 122 -19.65 -6.96 -3.51
C LYS A 122 -19.66 -6.15 -2.20
N GLN A 123 -18.74 -6.40 -1.28
CA GLN A 123 -18.63 -5.63 -0.03
C GLN A 123 -18.41 -4.14 -0.28
N VAL A 124 -17.54 -3.80 -1.24
CA VAL A 124 -17.29 -2.42 -1.69
C VAL A 124 -18.59 -1.78 -2.23
N ARG A 125 -19.34 -2.48 -3.10
CA ARG A 125 -20.64 -1.98 -3.61
C ARG A 125 -21.65 -1.78 -2.50
N ASP A 126 -21.78 -2.75 -1.59
CA ASP A 126 -22.73 -2.70 -0.47
C ASP A 126 -22.41 -1.55 0.50
N ALA A 127 -21.14 -1.16 0.61
CA ALA A 127 -20.68 0.00 1.38
C ALA A 127 -20.91 1.35 0.65
N GLY A 128 -21.46 1.34 -0.56
CA GLY A 128 -21.71 2.55 -1.36
C GLY A 128 -20.45 3.14 -2.01
N VAL A 129 -19.34 2.40 -2.05
CA VAL A 129 -18.11 2.84 -2.71
C VAL A 129 -18.21 2.56 -4.21
N THR A 130 -17.90 3.59 -5.01
CA THR A 130 -17.85 3.46 -6.47
C THR A 130 -16.66 2.60 -6.90
N LEU A 131 -16.91 1.76 -7.89
CA LEU A 131 -15.90 0.89 -8.49
C LEU A 131 -15.88 1.06 -10.00
N GLU A 132 -14.68 0.97 -10.54
CA GLU A 132 -14.41 1.08 -11.98
C GLU A 132 -13.79 -0.23 -12.46
N GLU A 133 -14.47 -0.92 -13.38
CA GLU A 133 -13.93 -2.12 -14.01
C GLU A 133 -12.96 -1.72 -15.12
N THR A 134 -11.75 -2.24 -15.05
CA THR A 134 -10.68 -1.99 -16.04
C THR A 134 -10.16 -3.32 -16.59
N PRO A 135 -9.48 -3.32 -17.74
CA PRO A 135 -8.84 -4.55 -18.26
C PRO A 135 -7.82 -5.18 -17.28
N ALA A 136 -7.27 -4.40 -16.35
CA ALA A 136 -6.27 -4.85 -15.38
C ALA A 136 -6.88 -5.36 -14.06
N GLY A 137 -8.14 -5.05 -13.78
CA GLY A 137 -8.79 -5.36 -12.49
C GLY A 137 -9.87 -4.33 -12.13
N VAL A 138 -10.33 -4.38 -10.89
CA VAL A 138 -11.35 -3.46 -10.36
C VAL A 138 -10.67 -2.34 -9.58
N LEU A 139 -10.78 -1.11 -10.05
CA LEU A 139 -10.23 0.07 -9.39
C LEU A 139 -11.23 0.60 -8.36
N VAL A 140 -10.75 0.83 -7.15
CA VAL A 140 -11.51 1.43 -6.03
C VAL A 140 -10.70 2.57 -5.42
N HIS A 141 -11.39 3.54 -4.84
CA HIS A 141 -10.76 4.65 -4.15
C HIS A 141 -11.16 4.63 -2.67
N ASP A 142 -10.19 4.85 -1.80
CA ASP A 142 -10.47 5.11 -0.38
C ASP A 142 -11.09 6.50 -0.18
N PRO A 143 -11.54 6.85 1.04
CA PRO A 143 -12.14 8.16 1.32
C PRO A 143 -11.25 9.37 0.99
N CYS A 144 -9.94 9.17 0.88
CA CYS A 144 -8.94 10.20 0.56
C CYS A 144 -8.46 10.12 -0.89
N ALA A 145 -9.17 9.37 -1.73
CA ALA A 145 -8.86 9.14 -3.14
C ALA A 145 -7.54 8.41 -3.40
N ASN A 146 -6.97 7.70 -2.42
CA ASN A 146 -5.92 6.73 -2.71
C ASN A 146 -6.54 5.59 -3.52
N ALA A 147 -5.94 5.27 -4.67
CA ALA A 147 -6.46 4.26 -5.57
C ALA A 147 -5.88 2.87 -5.27
N LEU A 148 -6.74 1.86 -5.27
CA LEU A 148 -6.40 0.45 -5.12
C LEU A 148 -6.90 -0.32 -6.33
N LEU A 149 -6.06 -1.15 -6.92
CA LEU A 149 -6.45 -2.07 -7.98
C LEU A 149 -6.64 -3.48 -7.40
N LEU A 150 -7.89 -3.93 -7.34
CA LEU A 150 -8.23 -5.28 -6.91
C LEU A 150 -8.01 -6.24 -8.08
N THR A 151 -7.11 -7.19 -7.90
CA THR A 151 -6.75 -8.18 -8.93
C THR A 151 -6.74 -9.59 -8.35
N THR A 152 -6.62 -10.60 -9.21
CA THR A 152 -6.38 -11.97 -8.77
C THR A 152 -4.97 -12.41 -9.13
N SER A 153 -4.42 -13.37 -8.40
CA SER A 153 -3.10 -13.95 -8.70
C SER A 153 -3.00 -14.58 -10.10
N ALA A 154 -4.13 -14.83 -10.78
CA ALA A 154 -4.19 -15.33 -12.16
C ALA A 154 -3.86 -14.26 -13.22
N HIS A 155 -3.75 -12.98 -12.83
CA HIS A 155 -3.33 -11.91 -13.73
C HIS A 155 -1.81 -11.71 -13.63
N VAL A 156 -1.06 -12.37 -14.51
CA VAL A 156 0.30 -11.94 -14.86
C VAL A 156 0.15 -10.91 -15.97
N MET A 157 0.47 -9.65 -15.69
CA MET A 157 0.65 -8.66 -16.76
C MET A 157 1.79 -9.15 -17.65
N THR A 158 1.49 -9.51 -18.90
CA THR A 158 2.52 -9.65 -19.93
C THR A 158 3.09 -8.24 -20.17
N PRO A 159 4.41 -8.02 -20.05
CA PRO A 159 4.99 -6.74 -20.38
C PRO A 159 4.70 -6.43 -21.85
N THR A 160 4.08 -5.27 -22.11
CA THR A 160 3.90 -4.75 -23.47
C THR A 160 5.27 -4.66 -24.14
N GLN A 161 5.54 -5.53 -25.12
CA GLN A 161 6.69 -5.37 -26.00
C GLN A 161 6.55 -4.03 -26.72
N LYS A 162 7.43 -3.09 -26.37
CA LYS A 162 7.60 -1.85 -27.12
C LYS A 162 8.19 -2.23 -28.48
N GLY A 163 7.35 -2.20 -29.51
CA GLY A 163 7.79 -2.34 -30.89
C GLY A 163 8.80 -1.24 -31.21
N LEU A 164 10.04 -1.65 -31.46
CA LEU A 164 11.06 -0.77 -32.03
C LEU A 164 10.79 -0.70 -33.53
N SER A 165 10.07 0.32 -33.98
CA SER A 165 10.03 0.69 -35.39
C SER A 165 11.36 1.36 -35.74
N ASP A 166 12.18 0.63 -36.48
CA ASP A 166 13.43 1.09 -37.08
C ASP A 166 13.10 2.07 -38.21
N GLU A 167 13.26 3.37 -37.96
CA GLU A 167 13.31 4.40 -39.00
C GLU A 167 14.77 4.72 -39.30
N ARG A 168 15.27 4.23 -40.45
CA ARG A 168 16.41 4.82 -41.16
C ARG A 168 16.10 4.86 -42.66
N GLY A 169 15.74 6.06 -43.11
CA GLY A 169 16.11 6.57 -44.43
C GLY A 169 17.46 7.28 -44.35
#